data_AF-A0A1I7MW31-F1
#
_entry.id   AF-A0A1I7MW31-F1
#
_cell.length_a   1.000
_cell.length_b   1.000
_cell.length_c   1.000
_cell.angle_alpha   90.00
_cell.angle_beta   90.00
_cell.angle_gamma   90.00
#
_symmetry.space_group_name_H-M   'P 1'
#
loop_
_entity.id
_entity.type
_entity.pdbx_description
1 polymer ?
#
loop_
_entity_poly.entity_id
_entity_poly.type
_entity_poly.pdbx_seq_one_letter_code
_entity_poly.pdbx_strand_id
1 'polypeptide(L)'
;MSDLFAPLTDGTGHPNRWPAAMLVCSQTEARRYGAEWAPSHIISIYGPESRYLGLADFDKSRQLHARFEDVTDPAAPGAPTSVHIDQIMEFVDALPGDARLMIHCLQGNTRGAATALGILARYLPADKAGQAIYKSVSGATPSPLLVALWDKMLGMNGKLVKAGRKFPTAGLRRAVA
;
A
#
# COMPACT_ATOMS: atom_id res chain seq x y z
N MET A 1 6.19 7.48 -22.33
CA MET A 1 5.85 6.30 -21.50
C MET A 1 5.65 6.81 -20.10
N SER A 2 4.51 6.56 -19.47
CA SER A 2 4.25 7.17 -18.16
C SER A 2 5.13 6.51 -17.09
N ASP A 3 5.77 7.32 -16.26
CA ASP A 3 6.62 6.90 -15.14
C ASP A 3 5.80 6.32 -13.96
N LEU A 4 4.58 5.81 -14.20
CA LEU A 4 3.62 5.43 -13.15
C LEU A 4 4.12 4.33 -12.23
N PHE A 5 4.96 3.43 -12.75
CA PHE A 5 5.56 2.32 -12.00
C PHE A 5 7.09 2.45 -11.97
N ALA A 6 7.60 3.67 -11.85
CA ALA A 6 9.03 3.90 -11.72
C ALA A 6 9.61 3.06 -10.56
N PRO A 7 10.74 2.38 -10.75
CA PRO A 7 11.46 1.66 -9.70
C PRO A 7 11.71 2.54 -8.46
N LEU A 8 11.41 2.01 -7.27
CA LEU A 8 11.72 2.66 -5.99
C LEU A 8 12.97 2.09 -5.32
N THR A 9 13.44 0.94 -5.80
CA THR A 9 14.67 0.25 -5.38
C THR A 9 15.39 -0.34 -6.60
N ASP A 10 16.55 -0.94 -6.39
CA ASP A 10 17.29 -1.71 -7.39
C ASP A 10 16.86 -3.21 -7.44
N GLY A 11 15.81 -3.57 -6.69
CA GLY A 11 15.33 -4.95 -6.53
C GLY A 11 16.19 -5.83 -5.64
N THR A 12 17.25 -5.30 -5.01
CA THR A 12 18.06 -6.05 -4.06
C THR A 12 17.24 -6.40 -2.81
N GLY A 13 17.32 -7.66 -2.36
CA GLY A 13 16.58 -8.17 -1.20
C GLY A 13 15.20 -8.76 -1.52
N HIS A 14 14.66 -8.55 -2.72
CA HIS A 14 13.46 -9.25 -3.19
C HIS A 14 13.82 -10.63 -3.77
N PRO A 15 13.08 -11.72 -3.48
CA PRO A 15 13.37 -13.06 -4.00
C PRO A 15 13.53 -13.12 -5.52
N ASN A 16 12.63 -12.44 -6.25
CA ASN A 16 12.62 -12.38 -7.72
C ASN A 16 13.19 -11.07 -8.30
N ARG A 17 13.97 -10.29 -7.52
CA ARG A 17 14.55 -9.00 -7.96
C ARG A 17 13.53 -7.93 -8.40
N TRP A 18 12.30 -7.98 -7.90
CA TRP A 18 11.30 -6.95 -8.16
C TRP A 18 11.71 -5.60 -7.53
N PRO A 19 11.78 -4.50 -8.30
CA PRO A 19 12.37 -3.24 -7.84
C PRO A 19 11.39 -2.33 -7.08
N ALA A 20 10.33 -2.91 -6.50
CA ALA A 20 9.24 -2.17 -5.86
C ALA A 20 8.57 -1.13 -6.80
N ALA A 21 8.37 -1.51 -8.06
CA ALA A 21 7.65 -0.72 -9.06
C ALA A 21 6.15 -0.67 -8.73
N MET A 22 5.74 0.34 -7.96
CA MET A 22 4.41 0.46 -7.36
C MET A 22 3.70 1.75 -7.73
N LEU A 23 2.38 1.66 -7.96
CA LEU A 23 1.47 2.79 -8.07
C LEU A 23 0.42 2.70 -6.95
N VAL A 24 0.22 3.79 -6.20
CA VAL A 24 -0.84 3.89 -5.20
C VAL A 24 -1.92 4.85 -5.67
N CYS A 25 -3.17 4.41 -5.67
CA CYS A 25 -4.30 5.21 -6.16
C CYS A 25 -5.60 4.98 -5.38
N SER A 26 -6.59 5.84 -5.61
CA SER A 26 -7.95 5.64 -5.12
C SER A 26 -8.69 4.56 -5.89
N GLN A 27 -9.78 4.05 -5.32
CA GLN A 27 -10.64 3.07 -5.97
C GLN A 27 -11.26 3.62 -7.26
N THR A 28 -11.63 4.91 -7.26
CA THR A 28 -12.18 5.59 -8.45
C THR A 28 -11.15 5.63 -9.57
N GLU A 29 -9.91 5.96 -9.26
CA GLU A 29 -8.81 5.98 -10.23
C GLU A 29 -8.49 4.58 -10.75
N ALA A 30 -8.38 3.58 -9.86
CA ALA A 30 -8.16 2.19 -10.25
C ALA A 30 -9.24 1.69 -11.22
N ARG A 31 -10.52 2.01 -10.95
CA ARG A 31 -11.64 1.65 -11.82
C ARG A 31 -11.62 2.39 -13.16
N ARG A 32 -11.28 3.68 -13.14
CA ARG A 32 -11.36 4.56 -14.33
C ARG A 32 -10.17 4.39 -15.27
N TYR A 33 -8.98 4.21 -14.72
CA TYR A 33 -7.72 4.26 -15.47
C TYR A 33 -6.92 2.97 -15.38
N GLY A 34 -7.30 2.00 -14.53
CA GLY A 34 -6.51 0.79 -14.31
C GLY A 34 -6.26 -0.02 -15.58
N ALA A 35 -7.24 -0.11 -16.50
CA ALA A 35 -7.03 -0.79 -17.78
C ALA A 35 -5.97 -0.09 -18.65
N GLU A 36 -5.96 1.25 -18.67
CA GLU A 36 -4.99 2.07 -19.41
C GLU A 36 -3.59 1.99 -18.80
N TRP A 37 -3.50 2.07 -17.47
CA TRP A 37 -2.24 1.94 -16.73
C TRP A 37 -1.64 0.53 -16.82
N ALA A 38 -2.49 -0.46 -17.12
CA ALA A 38 -2.13 -1.85 -17.35
C ALA A 38 -1.23 -2.43 -16.25
N PRO A 39 -1.64 -2.41 -14.96
CA PRO A 39 -0.88 -3.07 -13.92
C PRO A 39 -0.77 -4.56 -14.20
N SER A 40 0.35 -5.16 -13.80
CA SER A 40 0.52 -6.62 -13.90
C SER A 40 -0.09 -7.36 -12.71
N HIS A 41 -0.15 -6.69 -11.55
CA HIS A 41 -0.59 -7.23 -10.28
C HIS A 41 -1.33 -6.16 -9.48
N ILE A 42 -2.29 -6.56 -8.65
CA ILE A 42 -3.13 -5.63 -7.89
C ILE A 42 -3.25 -6.06 -6.42
N ILE A 43 -3.08 -5.11 -5.50
CA ILE A 43 -3.57 -5.23 -4.13
C ILE A 43 -4.78 -4.30 -3.96
N SER A 44 -5.93 -4.90 -3.71
CA SER A 44 -7.20 -4.21 -3.48
C SER A 44 -7.54 -4.21 -2.00
N ILE A 45 -7.54 -3.04 -1.36
CA ILE A 45 -7.81 -2.89 0.07
C ILE A 45 -9.19 -2.27 0.30
N TYR A 46 -10.07 -2.97 1.01
CA TYR A 46 -11.43 -2.52 1.33
C TYR A 46 -11.96 -3.22 2.58
N GLY A 47 -13.05 -2.70 3.16
CA GLY A 47 -13.64 -3.27 4.37
C GLY A 47 -14.20 -4.69 4.15
N PRO A 48 -14.29 -5.54 5.19
CA PRO A 48 -14.78 -6.93 5.06
C PRO A 48 -16.18 -7.03 4.43
N GLU A 49 -17.08 -6.13 4.80
CA GLU A 49 -18.46 -6.06 4.30
C GLU A 49 -18.63 -5.19 3.04
N SER A 50 -17.53 -4.55 2.60
CA SER A 50 -17.58 -3.67 1.43
C SER A 50 -17.56 -4.47 0.13
N ARG A 51 -18.40 -4.07 -0.83
CA ARG A 51 -18.32 -4.61 -2.19
C ARG A 51 -17.05 -4.11 -2.88
N TYR A 52 -16.38 -5.02 -3.60
CA TYR A 52 -15.29 -4.64 -4.48
C TYR A 52 -15.78 -3.79 -5.66
N LEU A 53 -15.16 -2.61 -5.84
CA LEU A 53 -15.51 -1.63 -6.88
C LEU A 53 -14.26 -1.10 -7.62
N GLY A 54 -13.17 -1.86 -7.62
CA GLY A 54 -11.94 -1.52 -8.33
C GLY A 54 -11.99 -1.84 -9.83
N LEU A 55 -10.85 -2.17 -10.41
CA LEU A 55 -10.73 -2.56 -11.82
C LEU A 55 -11.49 -3.87 -12.09
N ALA A 56 -12.50 -3.81 -12.97
CA ALA A 56 -13.26 -4.98 -13.39
C ALA A 56 -12.43 -5.87 -14.33
N ASP A 57 -12.80 -7.15 -14.41
CA ASP A 57 -12.27 -8.14 -15.35
C ASP A 57 -10.74 -8.35 -15.31
N PHE A 58 -10.12 -8.00 -14.17
CA PHE A 58 -8.71 -8.31 -13.93
C PHE A 58 -8.53 -9.79 -13.58
N ASP A 59 -7.36 -10.33 -13.93
CA ASP A 59 -6.99 -11.71 -13.64
C ASP A 59 -6.84 -11.92 -12.13
N LYS A 60 -7.76 -12.70 -11.55
CA LYS A 60 -7.82 -12.97 -10.11
C LYS A 60 -6.58 -13.68 -9.57
N SER A 61 -5.84 -14.41 -10.41
CA SER A 61 -4.60 -15.06 -9.97
C SER A 61 -3.48 -14.05 -9.66
N ARG A 62 -3.60 -12.82 -10.19
CA ARG A 62 -2.63 -11.72 -10.00
C ARG A 62 -3.18 -10.60 -9.12
N GLN A 63 -4.23 -10.90 -8.34
CA GLN A 63 -4.89 -9.92 -7.49
C GLN A 63 -5.07 -10.43 -6.07
N LEU A 64 -4.56 -9.67 -5.11
CA LEU A 64 -4.84 -9.86 -3.70
C LEU A 64 -5.99 -8.95 -3.25
N HIS A 65 -6.98 -9.54 -2.59
CA HIS A 65 -8.03 -8.81 -1.88
C HIS A 65 -7.72 -8.75 -0.38
N ALA A 66 -7.16 -7.64 0.08
CA ALA A 66 -6.83 -7.42 1.49
C ALA A 66 -8.03 -6.76 2.20
N ARG A 67 -8.74 -7.51 3.05
CA ARG A 67 -10.04 -7.11 3.59
C ARG A 67 -9.98 -6.67 5.05
N PHE A 68 -9.82 -5.37 5.29
CA PHE A 68 -9.81 -4.77 6.63
C PHE A 68 -10.20 -3.28 6.60
N GLU A 69 -10.66 -2.80 7.74
CA GLU A 69 -11.07 -1.41 7.96
C GLU A 69 -9.88 -0.48 8.24
N ASP A 70 -10.10 0.82 8.02
CA ASP A 70 -9.12 1.85 8.36
C ASP A 70 -9.40 2.40 9.75
N VAL A 71 -9.01 1.64 10.76
CA VAL A 71 -9.26 1.95 12.17
C VAL A 71 -7.95 2.14 12.92
N THR A 72 -8.00 2.89 14.00
CA THR A 72 -6.86 3.11 14.90
C THR A 72 -6.88 2.17 16.10
N ASP A 73 -8.06 1.70 16.51
CA ASP A 73 -8.24 0.76 17.61
C ASP A 73 -8.08 -0.69 17.10
N PRO A 74 -7.09 -1.46 17.59
CA PRO A 74 -6.90 -2.86 17.22
C PRO A 74 -8.05 -3.78 17.66
N ALA A 75 -8.90 -3.36 18.60
CA ALA A 75 -10.08 -4.11 19.04
C ALA A 75 -11.34 -3.78 18.21
N ALA A 76 -11.29 -2.79 17.31
CA ALA A 76 -12.43 -2.43 16.50
C ALA A 76 -12.80 -3.54 15.49
N PRO A 77 -14.09 -3.71 15.18
CA PRO A 77 -14.52 -4.66 14.15
C PRO A 77 -13.81 -4.42 12.81
N GLY A 78 -13.27 -5.49 12.22
CA GLY A 78 -12.57 -5.44 10.94
C GLY A 78 -11.18 -4.79 11.00
N ALA A 79 -10.61 -4.56 12.19
CA ALA A 79 -9.25 -4.05 12.32
C ALA A 79 -8.22 -4.93 11.59
N PRO A 80 -7.18 -4.35 10.96
CA PRO A 80 -6.09 -5.12 10.39
C PRO A 80 -5.33 -5.88 11.48
N THR A 81 -4.68 -6.96 11.09
CA THR A 81 -3.97 -7.89 11.97
C THR A 81 -2.67 -8.32 11.31
N SER A 82 -1.80 -9.03 12.03
CA SER A 82 -0.56 -9.58 11.45
C SER A 82 -0.83 -10.51 10.27
N VAL A 83 -1.92 -11.28 10.30
CA VAL A 83 -2.32 -12.19 9.20
C VAL A 83 -2.49 -11.43 7.89
N HIS A 84 -3.05 -10.22 7.92
CA HIS A 84 -3.18 -9.39 6.74
C HIS A 84 -1.82 -8.93 6.19
N ILE A 85 -0.87 -8.66 7.08
CA ILE A 85 0.50 -8.29 6.70
C ILE A 85 1.21 -9.49 6.06
N ASP A 86 1.06 -10.68 6.65
CA ASP A 86 1.63 -11.93 6.14
C ASP A 86 1.12 -12.25 4.73
N GLN A 87 -0.20 -12.13 4.50
CA GLN A 87 -0.80 -12.33 3.17
C GLN A 87 -0.29 -11.33 2.12
N ILE A 88 -0.12 -10.06 2.50
CA ILE A 88 0.44 -9.05 1.60
C ILE A 88 1.91 -9.38 1.29
N MET A 89 2.68 -9.80 2.29
CA MET A 89 4.09 -10.17 2.13
C MET A 89 4.27 -11.39 1.22
N GLU A 90 3.46 -12.43 1.41
CA GLU A 90 3.47 -13.63 0.58
C GLU A 90 3.14 -13.28 -0.89
N PHE A 91 2.12 -12.45 -1.11
CA PHE A 91 1.77 -11.98 -2.44
C PHE A 91 2.90 -11.16 -3.08
N VAL A 92 3.56 -10.29 -2.31
CA VAL A 92 4.70 -9.51 -2.78
C VAL A 92 5.89 -10.41 -3.12
N ASP A 93 6.21 -11.40 -2.29
CA ASP A 93 7.32 -12.34 -2.52
C ASP A 93 7.18 -13.14 -3.81
N ALA A 94 5.94 -13.39 -4.24
CA ALA A 94 5.62 -14.07 -5.49
C ALA A 94 5.74 -13.17 -6.74
N LEU A 95 5.90 -11.85 -6.60
CA LEU A 95 5.95 -10.94 -7.74
C LEU A 95 7.18 -11.22 -8.63
N PRO A 96 7.04 -11.30 -9.95
CA PRO A 96 8.18 -11.37 -10.87
C PRO A 96 8.95 -10.05 -10.91
N GLY A 97 10.20 -10.10 -11.38
CA GLY A 97 11.10 -8.93 -11.41
C GLY A 97 10.58 -7.74 -12.22
N ASP A 98 9.74 -8.00 -13.22
CA ASP A 98 9.12 -7.00 -14.10
C ASP A 98 7.70 -6.59 -13.66
N ALA A 99 7.25 -7.01 -12.47
CA ALA A 99 5.92 -6.71 -11.99
C ALA A 99 5.70 -5.19 -11.82
N ARG A 100 4.58 -4.72 -12.35
CA ARG A 100 3.96 -3.42 -12.07
C ARG A 100 2.81 -3.62 -11.10
N LEU A 101 3.01 -3.23 -9.83
CA LEU A 101 2.04 -3.45 -8.76
C LEU A 101 1.18 -2.20 -8.55
N MET A 102 -0.14 -2.32 -8.75
CA MET A 102 -1.08 -1.28 -8.35
C MET A 102 -1.68 -1.60 -6.98
N ILE A 103 -1.62 -0.65 -6.06
CA ILE A 103 -2.22 -0.73 -4.73
C ILE A 103 -3.34 0.31 -4.68
N HIS A 104 -4.55 -0.11 -4.36
CA HIS A 104 -5.64 0.84 -4.17
C HIS A 104 -6.43 0.58 -2.89
N CYS A 105 -6.97 1.65 -2.32
CA CYS A 105 -8.02 1.61 -1.31
C CYS A 105 -9.09 2.64 -1.67
N LEU A 106 -10.01 2.98 -0.76
CA LEU A 106 -11.05 3.97 -1.06
C LEU A 106 -10.45 5.31 -1.56
N GLN A 107 -9.52 5.89 -0.81
CA GLN A 107 -8.86 7.18 -1.13
C GLN A 107 -7.42 7.03 -1.64
N GLY A 108 -6.84 5.84 -1.56
CA GLY A 108 -5.43 5.55 -1.89
C GLY A 108 -4.41 6.03 -0.85
N ASN A 109 -4.67 7.14 -0.18
CA ASN A 109 -3.68 7.83 0.66
C ASN A 109 -3.57 7.34 2.11
N THR A 110 -4.49 6.51 2.62
CA THR A 110 -4.43 5.97 4.00
C THR A 110 -3.89 4.53 4.04
N ARG A 111 -4.76 3.52 3.89
CA ARG A 111 -4.39 2.09 3.88
C ARG A 111 -3.44 1.73 2.73
N GLY A 112 -3.67 2.31 1.55
CA GLY A 112 -2.80 2.11 0.38
C GLY A 112 -1.39 2.64 0.64
N ALA A 113 -1.29 3.89 1.11
CA ALA A 113 -0.01 4.49 1.48
C ALA A 113 0.71 3.73 2.61
N ALA A 114 -0.02 3.28 3.64
CA ALA A 114 0.58 2.48 4.72
C ALA A 114 1.06 1.10 4.24
N THR A 115 0.34 0.47 3.32
CA THR A 115 0.75 -0.80 2.70
C THR A 115 2.00 -0.61 1.85
N ALA A 116 2.02 0.40 0.98
CA ALA A 116 3.19 0.71 0.17
C ALA A 116 4.42 1.08 1.03
N LEU A 117 4.21 1.83 2.12
CA LEU A 117 5.24 2.17 3.09
C LEU A 117 5.82 0.91 3.77
N GLY A 118 4.97 0.00 4.21
CA GLY A 118 5.39 -1.26 4.81
C GLY A 118 6.17 -2.14 3.84
N ILE A 119 5.66 -2.33 2.63
CA ILE A 119 6.36 -3.08 1.56
C ILE A 119 7.74 -2.48 1.30
N LEU A 120 7.82 -1.15 1.12
CA LEU A 120 9.08 -0.50 0.80
C LEU A 120 10.08 -0.53 1.97
N ALA A 121 9.59 -0.48 3.21
CA ALA A 121 10.41 -0.59 4.41
C ALA A 121 11.09 -1.96 4.54
N ARG A 122 10.57 -3.01 3.89
CA ARG A 122 11.27 -4.29 3.80
C ARG A 122 12.62 -4.18 3.08
N TYR A 123 12.72 -3.28 2.11
CA TYR A 123 13.88 -3.14 1.22
C TYR A 123 14.71 -1.89 1.52
N LEU A 124 14.14 -0.91 2.22
CA LEU A 124 14.78 0.35 2.55
C LEU A 124 14.71 0.65 4.06
N PRO A 125 15.69 1.38 4.61
CA PRO A 125 15.55 2.02 5.91
C PRO A 125 14.24 2.81 6.01
N ALA A 126 13.58 2.74 7.16
CA ALA A 126 12.25 3.32 7.38
C ALA A 126 12.13 4.82 7.00
N ASP A 127 13.19 5.60 7.22
CA ASP A 127 13.23 7.01 6.87
C ASP A 127 13.30 7.23 5.34
N LYS A 128 14.04 6.39 4.61
CA LYS A 128 14.09 6.40 3.15
C LYS A 128 12.77 5.91 2.54
N ALA A 129 12.19 4.85 3.11
CA ALA A 129 10.87 4.37 2.71
C ALA A 129 9.81 5.47 2.88
N GLY A 130 9.81 6.15 4.03
CA GLY A 130 8.93 7.31 4.27
C GLY A 130 9.12 8.44 3.26
N GLN A 131 10.37 8.81 2.94
CA GLN A 131 10.65 9.86 1.94
C GLN A 131 10.19 9.48 0.53
N ALA A 132 10.38 8.22 0.13
CA ALA A 132 9.94 7.73 -1.17
C ALA A 132 8.40 7.77 -1.29
N ILE A 133 7.69 7.26 -0.29
CA ILE A 133 6.21 7.31 -0.26
C ILE A 133 5.69 8.74 -0.21
N TYR A 134 6.33 9.63 0.54
CA TYR A 134 5.95 11.05 0.55
C TYR A 134 6.04 11.69 -0.83
N LYS A 135 7.01 11.30 -1.65
CA LYS A 135 7.19 11.81 -3.02
C LYS A 135 6.26 11.14 -4.03
N SER A 136 5.98 9.85 -3.89
CA SER A 136 5.26 9.06 -4.89
C SER A 136 3.75 8.97 -4.65
N VAL A 137 3.28 9.17 -3.41
CA VAL A 137 1.87 9.04 -3.04
C VAL A 137 1.30 10.40 -2.64
N SER A 138 0.50 10.97 -3.54
CA SER A 138 -0.11 12.29 -3.33
C SER A 138 -0.98 12.31 -2.08
N GLY A 139 -0.75 13.28 -1.19
CA GLY A 139 -1.54 13.48 0.02
C GLY A 139 -1.49 12.30 1.01
N ALA A 140 -0.41 11.51 1.01
CA ALA A 140 -0.23 10.35 1.89
C ALA A 140 -0.47 10.71 3.36
N THR A 141 -1.36 9.95 3.99
CA THR A 141 -1.68 9.98 5.43
C THR A 141 -1.78 8.54 5.94
N PRO A 142 -0.65 7.80 5.98
CA PRO A 142 -0.65 6.36 6.24
C PRO A 142 -1.39 5.95 7.53
N SER A 143 -2.23 4.91 7.43
CA SER A 143 -2.98 4.35 8.56
C SER A 143 -2.05 3.97 9.73
N PRO A 144 -2.18 4.60 10.92
CA PRO A 144 -1.24 4.39 12.02
C PRO A 144 -1.20 2.96 12.55
N LEU A 145 -2.36 2.29 12.64
CA LEU A 145 -2.43 0.91 13.10
C LEU A 145 -1.74 -0.04 12.12
N LEU A 146 -1.97 0.15 10.81
CA LEU A 146 -1.32 -0.66 9.79
C LEU A 146 0.20 -0.46 9.78
N VAL A 147 0.66 0.78 9.93
CA VAL A 147 2.10 1.10 10.07
C VAL A 147 2.71 0.43 11.30
N ALA A 148 2.00 0.40 12.43
CA ALA A 148 2.47 -0.27 13.65
C ALA A 148 2.57 -1.80 13.47
N LEU A 149 1.64 -2.41 12.74
CA LEU A 149 1.70 -3.84 12.39
C LEU A 149 2.91 -4.16 11.50
N TRP A 150 3.16 -3.34 10.48
CA TRP A 150 4.35 -3.45 9.64
C TRP A 150 5.64 -3.28 10.42
N ASP A 151 5.72 -2.27 11.30
CA ASP A 151 6.89 -2.02 12.14
C ASP A 151 7.24 -3.24 13.01
N LYS A 152 6.22 -3.81 13.66
CA LYS A 152 6.36 -5.01 14.49
C LYS A 152 6.80 -6.21 13.67
N MET A 153 6.15 -6.46 12.53
CA MET A 153 6.44 -7.61 11.67
C MET A 153 7.87 -7.56 11.12
N LEU A 154 8.33 -6.37 10.73
CA LEU A 154 9.68 -6.16 10.18
C LEU A 154 10.76 -5.99 11.27
N GLY A 155 10.41 -6.10 12.55
CA GLY A 155 11.36 -5.94 13.66
C GLY A 155 12.00 -4.55 13.73
N MET A 156 11.28 -3.50 13.32
CA MET A 156 11.83 -2.15 13.16
C MET A 156 11.90 -1.34 14.46
N ASN A 157 11.38 -1.86 15.57
CA ASN A 157 11.49 -1.27 16.91
C ASN A 157 11.03 0.20 16.96
N GLY A 158 9.89 0.50 16.32
CA GLY A 158 9.26 1.81 16.26
C GLY A 158 9.82 2.77 15.21
N LYS A 159 10.85 2.38 14.44
CA LYS A 159 11.44 3.24 13.40
C LYS A 159 10.47 3.57 12.27
N LEU A 160 9.64 2.61 11.85
CA LEU A 160 8.64 2.82 10.81
C LEU A 160 7.46 3.63 11.34
N VAL A 161 7.04 3.40 12.58
CA VAL A 161 6.06 4.27 13.25
C VAL A 161 6.55 5.72 13.30
N LYS A 162 7.83 5.94 13.64
CA LYS A 162 8.45 7.28 13.63
C LYS A 162 8.45 7.90 12.24
N ALA A 163 8.67 7.12 11.18
CA ALA A 163 8.58 7.60 9.81
C ALA A 163 7.13 7.95 9.42
N GLY A 164 6.15 7.11 9.78
CA GLY A 164 4.72 7.34 9.56
C GLY A 164 4.22 8.64 10.21
N ARG A 165 4.73 9.00 11.39
CA ARG A 165 4.39 10.26 12.08
C ARG A 165 4.89 11.53 11.39
N LYS A 166 5.79 11.42 10.40
CA LYS A 166 6.26 12.57 9.62
C LYS A 166 5.28 12.97 8.51
N PHE A 167 4.36 12.06 8.14
CA PHE A 167 3.30 12.39 7.20
C PHE A 167 2.32 13.36 7.86
N PRO A 168 1.68 14.24 7.07
CA PRO A 168 0.60 15.07 7.58
C PRO A 168 -0.44 14.18 8.27
N THR A 169 -0.84 14.51 9.49
CA THR A 169 -2.05 13.91 10.06
C THR A 169 -3.25 14.41 9.27
N ALA A 170 -4.27 13.57 9.10
CA ALA A 170 -5.56 14.01 8.58
C ALA A 170 -6.21 14.99 9.57
N GLY A 171 -5.77 16.24 9.54
CA GLY A 171 -6.38 17.38 10.22
C GLY A 171 -7.17 18.19 9.20
N LEU A 172 -8.47 18.32 9.42
CA LEU A 172 -9.42 19.23 8.75
C LEU A 172 -8.99 19.79 7.37
N ARG A 173 -9.28 19.04 6.30
CA ARG A 173 -9.61 19.64 5.00
C ARG A 173 -10.91 19.04 4.46
N ARG A 174 -11.98 19.26 5.22
CA ARG A 174 -13.37 19.32 4.71
C ARG A 174 -14.13 20.37 5.53
N ALA A 175 -13.69 21.61 5.40
CA ALA A 175 -14.53 22.78 5.54
C ALA A 175 -14.02 23.74 4.45
N VAL A 176 -14.94 24.23 3.62
CA VAL A 176 -14.72 25.16 2.49
C VAL A 176 -14.19 24.51 1.20
N ALA A 177 -15.14 24.00 0.40
CA ALA A 177 -15.34 24.38 -1.00
C ALA A 177 -16.81 24.13 -1.35
#